data_AF-A0A7J7QK08-F1
#
_entry.id   AF-A0A7J7QK08-F1
#
_cell.length_a   1.000
_cell.length_b   1.000
_cell.length_c   1.000
_cell.angle_alpha   90.00
_cell.angle_beta   90.00
_cell.angle_gamma   90.00
#
_symmetry.space_group_name_H-M   'P 1'
#
loop_
_entity.id
_entity.type
_entity.pdbx_description
1 polymer ?
#
loop_
_entity_poly.entity_id
_entity_poly.type
_entity_poly.pdbx_seq_one_letter_code
_entity_poly.pdbx_strand_id
1 'polypeptide(L)'
;MCGLNERPIISPLSNPTSRASAALGRPSSEWSKGKVLFASGSPFAPIHDEAGVVHHPAQANNAYIFPAVGFAAIPTQSREITDEMFVLAAGAPRQTASAVASGVVFWYLSGIRAARGCWLAA
;
A
#
# COMPACT_ATOMS: atom_id res chain seq x y z
N MET A 1 9.09 18.12 -2.72
CA MET A 1 9.12 17.07 -1.66
C MET A 1 10.52 16.61 -1.31
N CYS A 2 11.34 16.12 -2.25
CA CYS A 2 12.69 15.59 -1.95
C CYS A 2 13.74 16.63 -1.50
N GLY A 3 13.53 17.92 -1.77
CA GLY A 3 14.39 18.99 -1.24
C GLY A 3 14.11 19.35 0.22
N LEU A 4 12.97 18.91 0.76
CA LEU A 4 12.51 19.24 2.12
C LEU A 4 12.56 18.03 3.07
N ASN A 5 12.51 16.82 2.52
CA ASN A 5 12.41 15.58 3.29
C ASN A 5 13.43 14.58 2.78
N GLU A 6 14.09 13.89 3.71
CA GLU A 6 15.04 12.83 3.39
C GLU A 6 14.34 11.63 2.71
N ARG A 7 13.14 11.29 3.18
CA ARG A 7 12.36 10.15 2.69
C ARG A 7 10.87 10.52 2.51
N PRO A 8 10.50 11.32 1.50
CA PRO A 8 9.13 11.79 1.32
C PRO A 8 8.17 10.65 0.95
N ILE A 9 6.94 10.73 1.45
CA ILE A 9 5.84 9.83 1.08
C ILE A 9 5.02 10.50 -0.01
N ILE A 10 4.76 9.78 -1.11
CA ILE A 10 3.89 10.23 -2.20
C ILE A 10 2.88 9.12 -2.50
N SER A 11 1.60 9.45 -2.37
CA SER A 11 0.52 8.47 -2.54
C SER A 11 -0.60 8.94 -3.46
N PRO A 12 -0.49 8.73 -4.79
CA PRO A 12 -1.58 9.04 -5.71
C PRO A 12 -2.66 7.96 -5.61
N LEU A 13 -3.71 8.24 -4.82
CA LEU A 13 -4.76 7.27 -4.51
C LEU A 13 -5.95 7.29 -5.49
N SER A 14 -6.00 8.27 -6.40
CA SER A 14 -7.07 8.39 -7.38
C SER A 14 -7.10 7.18 -8.32
N ASN A 15 -8.31 6.70 -8.61
CA ASN A 15 -8.59 5.62 -9.54
C ASN A 15 -9.51 6.12 -10.67
N PRO A 16 -9.50 5.51 -11.88
CA PRO A 16 -8.57 4.47 -12.35
C PRO A 16 -7.18 5.06 -12.69
N THR A 17 -6.26 4.27 -13.26
CA THR A 17 -4.88 4.70 -13.56
C THR A 17 -4.80 6.01 -14.36
N SER A 18 -5.75 6.27 -15.26
CA SER A 18 -5.84 7.52 -16.04
C SER A 18 -6.14 8.78 -15.20
N ARG A 19 -6.58 8.59 -13.95
CA ARG A 19 -6.89 9.63 -12.96
C ARG A 19 -5.91 9.64 -11.80
N ALA A 20 -5.01 8.66 -11.70
CA ALA A 20 -3.94 8.67 -10.72
C ALA A 20 -3.05 9.89 -11.03
N SER A 21 -3.22 10.98 -10.28
CA SER A 21 -2.43 12.21 -10.42
C SER A 21 -1.03 11.99 -9.86
N ALA A 22 -0.19 11.46 -10.73
CA ALA A 22 1.14 11.92 -11.05
C ALA A 22 1.46 11.08 -12.28
N ALA A 23 1.67 11.69 -13.45
CA ALA A 23 2.59 11.04 -14.38
C ALA A 23 3.80 10.60 -13.52
N LEU A 24 4.40 9.43 -13.78
CA LEU A 24 5.72 9.04 -13.26
C LEU A 24 5.84 7.95 -12.16
N GLY A 25 5.10 6.84 -12.24
CA GLY A 25 5.54 5.61 -11.56
C GLY A 25 7.04 5.33 -11.85
N ARG A 26 7.47 5.48 -13.12
CA ARG A 26 8.87 5.31 -13.55
C ARG A 26 9.89 6.29 -12.95
N PRO A 27 9.78 7.63 -13.05
CA PRO A 27 10.84 8.48 -12.55
C PRO A 27 10.70 8.92 -11.11
N SER A 28 9.75 8.41 -10.31
CA SER A 28 9.91 8.53 -8.85
C SER A 28 11.28 8.01 -8.43
N SER A 29 11.80 6.90 -8.98
CA SER A 29 13.18 6.48 -8.76
C SER A 29 14.19 7.45 -9.39
N GLU A 30 13.98 7.87 -10.65
CA GLU A 30 14.93 8.71 -11.42
C GLU A 30 15.12 10.13 -10.82
N TRP A 31 14.05 10.89 -10.60
CA TRP A 31 14.15 12.26 -10.05
C TRP A 31 14.28 12.28 -8.52
N SER A 32 13.79 11.25 -7.80
CA SER A 32 13.97 11.20 -6.35
C SER A 32 15.27 10.53 -5.92
N LYS A 33 16.00 9.88 -6.84
CA LYS A 33 17.17 9.06 -6.53
C LYS A 33 16.86 8.01 -5.45
N GLY A 34 15.70 7.37 -5.56
CA GLY A 34 15.21 6.35 -4.62
C GLY A 34 14.74 6.87 -3.25
N LYS A 35 14.65 8.18 -3.03
CA LYS A 35 14.21 8.75 -1.74
C LYS A 35 12.72 8.58 -1.47
N VAL A 36 11.89 8.56 -2.51
CA VAL A 36 10.43 8.57 -2.36
C VAL A 36 9.93 7.19 -1.93
N LEU A 37 9.12 7.18 -0.87
CA LEU A 37 8.21 6.07 -0.56
C LEU A 37 6.93 6.24 -1.37
N PHE A 38 6.69 5.35 -2.32
CA PHE A 38 5.60 5.45 -3.28
C PHE A 38 4.53 4.37 -3.04
N ALA A 39 3.26 4.77 -2.98
CA ALA A 39 2.14 3.85 -2.96
C ALA A 39 0.90 4.41 -3.67
N SER A 40 0.31 3.68 -4.62
CA SER A 40 -0.78 4.19 -5.47
C SER A 40 -2.10 3.44 -5.28
N GLY A 41 -3.23 4.06 -5.61
CA GLY A 41 -4.53 3.38 -5.60
C GLY A 41 -4.67 2.33 -6.71
N SER A 42 -4.14 2.65 -7.89
CA SER A 42 -4.13 1.81 -9.09
C SER A 42 -2.79 1.08 -9.26
N PRO A 43 -2.76 -0.09 -9.93
CA PRO A 43 -1.53 -0.85 -10.13
C PRO A 43 -0.56 -0.14 -11.10
N PHE A 44 0.75 -0.30 -10.85
CA PHE A 44 1.82 0.13 -11.75
C PHE A 44 2.75 -1.04 -12.08
N ALA A 45 3.37 -0.98 -13.25
CA ALA A 45 4.38 -1.96 -13.65
C ALA A 45 5.62 -1.87 -12.74
N PRO A 46 6.37 -2.97 -12.58
CA PRO A 46 7.67 -2.94 -11.90
C PRO A 46 8.62 -1.93 -12.54
N ILE A 47 9.50 -1.35 -11.72
CA ILE A 47 10.47 -0.33 -12.11
C ILE A 47 11.87 -0.90 -11.85
N HIS A 48 12.77 -0.75 -12.81
CA HIS A 48 14.17 -1.10 -12.62
C HIS A 48 14.92 0.17 -12.22
N ASP A 49 15.78 0.08 -11.20
CA ASP A 49 16.72 1.14 -10.91
C ASP A 49 18.02 1.03 -11.73
N GLU A 50 18.91 2.01 -11.58
CA GLU A 50 20.20 2.05 -12.28
C GLU A 50 21.13 0.87 -11.91
N ALA A 51 20.90 0.24 -10.75
CA ALA A 51 21.63 -0.94 -10.29
C ALA A 51 21.00 -2.26 -10.79
N GLY A 52 19.90 -2.19 -11.55
CA GLY A 52 19.18 -3.35 -12.08
C GLY A 52 18.20 -4.01 -11.09
N VAL A 53 18.01 -3.44 -9.90
CA VAL A 53 17.07 -3.95 -8.90
C VAL A 53 15.64 -3.64 -9.34
N VAL A 54 14.76 -4.64 -9.20
CA VAL A 54 13.34 -4.52 -9.52
C VAL A 54 12.57 -4.04 -8.31
N HIS A 55 11.95 -2.87 -8.44
CA HIS A 55 11.06 -2.27 -7.47
C HIS A 55 9.62 -2.47 -7.91
N HIS A 56 8.78 -2.92 -6.99
CA HIS A 56 7.35 -3.07 -7.23
C HIS A 56 6.59 -1.98 -6.47
N PRO A 57 6.00 -1.00 -7.17
CA PRO A 57 5.20 0.03 -6.54
C PRO A 57 4.11 -0.56 -5.65
N ALA A 58 4.04 -0.12 -4.40
CA ALA A 58 3.03 -0.60 -3.48
C ALA A 58 1.64 -0.09 -3.93
N GLN A 59 0.60 -0.90 -3.71
CA GLN A 59 -0.77 -0.53 -4.04
C GLN A 59 -1.58 -0.28 -2.75
N ALA A 60 -1.85 0.98 -2.46
CA ALA A 60 -2.69 1.41 -1.34
C ALA A 60 -4.18 1.37 -1.75
N ASN A 61 -4.75 0.17 -1.78
CA ASN A 61 -6.11 -0.05 -2.27
C ASN A 61 -7.08 -0.49 -1.14
N ASN A 62 -8.36 -0.14 -1.26
CA ASN A 62 -9.38 -0.58 -0.30
C ASN A 62 -9.61 -2.11 -0.29
N ALA A 63 -9.09 -2.84 -1.29
CA ALA A 63 -9.03 -4.29 -1.32
C ALA A 63 -8.34 -4.93 -0.09
N TYR A 64 -7.49 -4.19 0.65
CA TYR A 64 -6.90 -4.67 1.91
C TYR A 64 -7.81 -4.53 3.12
N ILE A 65 -8.86 -3.72 3.05
CA ILE A 65 -9.65 -3.34 4.22
C ILE A 65 -11.07 -3.88 4.14
N PHE A 66 -11.77 -3.66 3.02
CA PHE A 66 -13.19 -4.05 2.90
C PHE A 66 -13.42 -5.56 3.09
N PRO A 67 -12.58 -6.46 2.56
CA PRO A 67 -12.74 -7.88 2.81
C PRO A 67 -12.53 -8.26 4.28
N ALA A 68 -11.62 -7.57 4.99
CA ALA A 68 -11.35 -7.82 6.40
C ALA A 68 -12.55 -7.41 7.27
N VAL A 69 -13.01 -6.17 7.08
CA VAL A 69 -14.16 -5.61 7.81
C VAL A 69 -15.42 -6.43 7.53
N GLY A 70 -15.71 -6.74 6.26
CA GLY A 70 -16.87 -7.55 5.89
C GLY A 70 -16.81 -8.98 6.44
N PHE A 71 -15.62 -9.60 6.41
CA PHE A 71 -15.44 -10.95 6.98
C PHE A 71 -15.60 -10.98 8.50
N ALA A 72 -15.23 -9.93 9.22
CA ALA A 72 -15.44 -9.84 10.65
C ALA A 72 -16.90 -9.53 11.01
N ALA A 73 -17.56 -8.67 10.23
CA ALA A 73 -18.92 -8.20 10.53
C ALA A 73 -20.00 -9.31 10.45
N ILE A 74 -19.89 -10.21 9.47
CA ILE A 74 -20.86 -11.30 9.25
C ILE A 74 -20.93 -12.29 10.42
N PRO A 75 -19.83 -12.96 10.84
CA PRO A 75 -19.87 -13.95 11.92
C PRO A 75 -20.09 -13.31 13.29
N THR A 76 -19.68 -12.06 13.49
CA THR A 76 -19.95 -11.33 14.75
C THR A 76 -21.37 -10.76 14.81
N GLN A 77 -22.14 -10.88 13.73
CA GLN A 77 -23.47 -10.29 13.58
C GLN A 77 -23.47 -8.80 13.94
N SER A 78 -22.41 -8.09 13.55
CA SER A 78 -22.26 -6.66 13.84
C SER A 78 -23.44 -5.90 13.25
N ARG A 79 -24.10 -5.10 14.10
CA ARG A 79 -25.25 -4.26 13.71
C ARG A 79 -24.82 -3.01 12.93
N GLU A 80 -23.59 -2.58 13.13
CA GLU A 80 -23.01 -1.37 12.55
C GLU A 80 -21.50 -1.58 12.30
N ILE A 81 -20.97 -0.88 11.29
CA ILE A 81 -19.54 -0.79 11.03
C ILE A 81 -19.05 0.56 11.56
N THR A 82 -18.23 0.53 12.61
CA THR A 82 -17.71 1.76 13.24
C THR A 82 -16.38 2.19 12.62
N ASP A 83 -16.01 3.46 12.79
CA ASP A 83 -14.69 3.97 12.38
C ASP A 83 -13.54 3.19 13.04
N GLU A 84 -13.73 2.75 14.27
CA GLU A 84 -12.74 1.95 15.00
C GLU A 84 -12.45 0.61 14.31
N MET A 85 -13.45 -0.02 13.68
CA MET A 85 -13.23 -1.24 12.88
C MET A 85 -12.29 -0.96 11.69
N PHE A 86 -12.38 0.22 11.08
CA PHE A 86 -11.47 0.61 10.01
C PHE A 86 -10.05 0.92 10.51
N VAL A 87 -9.92 1.55 11.68
CA VAL A 87 -8.60 1.80 12.31
C VAL A 87 -7.91 0.48 12.65
N LEU A 88 -8.64 -0.47 13.24
CA LEU A 88 -8.12 -1.80 13.54
C LEU A 88 -7.73 -2.55 12.26
N ALA A 89 -8.59 -2.54 11.23
CA ALA A 89 -8.30 -3.16 9.95
C ALA A 89 -7.07 -2.54 9.25
N ALA A 90 -6.85 -1.24 9.39
CA ALA A 90 -5.68 -0.55 8.85
C ALA A 90 -4.36 -0.95 9.54
N GLY A 91 -4.43 -1.41 10.80
CA GLY A 91 -3.27 -1.89 11.56
C GLY A 91 -2.78 -3.29 11.18
N ALA A 92 -3.63 -4.09 10.55
CA ALA A 92 -3.38 -5.51 10.28
C ALA A 92 -2.50 -5.84 9.05
N PRO A 93 -2.52 -5.11 7.92
CA PRO A 93 -1.62 -5.35 6.77
C PRO A 93 -0.20 -4.82 7.02
N ARG A 94 0.35 -5.03 8.22
CA ARG A 94 1.67 -4.52 8.61
C ARG A 94 2.80 -5.28 7.88
N GLN A 95 3.80 -4.54 7.43
CA GLN A 95 5.02 -5.07 6.82
C GLN A 95 6.14 -5.20 7.85
N THR A 96 7.14 -6.03 7.55
CA THR A 96 8.35 -6.11 8.39
C THR A 96 9.18 -4.83 8.26
N ALA A 97 9.95 -4.50 9.30
CA ALA A 97 10.85 -3.34 9.25
C ALA A 97 11.82 -3.40 8.06
N SER A 98 12.30 -4.60 7.70
CA SER A 98 13.14 -4.85 6.53
C SER A 98 12.40 -4.55 5.22
N ALA A 99 11.16 -5.00 5.07
CA ALA A 99 10.35 -4.69 3.89
C ALA A 99 10.12 -3.17 3.73
N VAL A 100 9.81 -2.47 4.83
CA VAL A 100 9.65 -1.01 4.83
C VAL A 100 10.96 -0.28 4.52
N ALA A 101 12.11 -0.79 5.01
CA ALA A 101 13.42 -0.25 4.66
C ALA A 101 13.70 -0.35 3.14
N SER A 102 13.27 -1.45 2.51
CA SER A 102 13.34 -1.65 1.06
C SER A 102 12.24 -0.97 0.25
N GLY A 103 11.41 -0.12 0.88
CA GLY A 103 10.36 0.65 0.20
C GLY A 103 9.04 -0.10 -0.02
N VAL A 104 8.91 -1.32 0.50
CA VAL A 104 7.67 -2.10 0.45
C VAL A 104 6.79 -1.71 1.64
N VAL A 105 5.75 -0.93 1.35
CA VAL A 105 4.83 -0.40 2.39
C VAL A 105 3.59 -1.29 2.57
N PHE A 106 3.14 -1.96 1.51
CA PHE A 106 1.98 -2.86 1.53
C PHE A 106 2.33 -4.25 1.01
N TRP A 107 1.55 -5.25 1.41
CA TRP A 107 1.66 -6.61 0.87
C TRP A 107 1.37 -6.61 -0.63
N TYR A 108 1.91 -7.56 -1.38
CA TYR A 108 1.46 -7.76 -2.76
C TYR A 108 0.00 -8.25 -2.79
N LEU A 109 -0.81 -7.72 -3.71
CA LEU A 109 -2.20 -8.14 -3.89
C LEU A 109 -2.31 -9.65 -4.17
N SER A 110 -1.32 -10.25 -4.85
CA SER A 110 -1.26 -11.70 -5.07
C SER A 110 -1.21 -12.50 -3.75
N GLY A 111 -0.65 -11.92 -2.68
CA GLY A 111 -0.55 -12.52 -1.35
C GLY A 111 -1.68 -12.13 -0.39
N ILE A 112 -2.66 -11.33 -0.81
CA ILE A 112 -3.66 -10.74 0.10
C ILE A 112 -4.52 -11.78 0.82
N ARG A 113 -4.71 -12.96 0.23
CA ARG A 113 -5.44 -14.06 0.86
C ARG A 113 -4.68 -14.67 2.04
N ALA A 114 -3.35 -14.68 2.01
CA ALA A 114 -2.52 -15.13 3.12
C ALA A 114 -2.54 -14.12 4.29
N ALA A 115 -2.76 -12.83 3.99
CA ALA A 115 -2.92 -11.80 5.01
C ALA A 115 -4.20 -11.95 5.86
N ARG A 116 -5.16 -12.82 5.46
CA ARG A 116 -6.34 -13.16 6.28
C ARG A 116 -5.97 -13.65 7.67
N GLY A 117 -4.87 -14.40 7.80
CA GLY A 117 -4.40 -14.88 9.11
C GLY A 117 -4.00 -13.75 10.06
N CYS A 118 -3.55 -12.61 9.52
CA CYS A 118 -3.20 -11.43 10.30
C CYS A 118 -4.44 -10.63 10.74
N TRP A 119 -5.54 -10.70 10.00
CA TRP A 119 -6.80 -10.02 10.36
C TRP A 119 -7.54 -10.68 11.53
N LEU A 120 -7.27 -11.96 11.81
CA LEU A 120 -7.89 -12.71 12.90
C LEU A 120 -7.04 -12.74 14.17
N ALA A 121 -5.82 -12.20 14.11
CA ALA A 121 -4.86 -12.18 15.22
C ALA A 121 -4.69 -10.79 15.86
N ALA A 122 -5.42 -9.79 15.36
CA ALA A 122 -5.49 -8.42 15.88
C ALA A 122 -6.83 -8.21 16.60
#